data_AF-A0A4Q4DKY2-F1
#
_entry.id   AF-A0A4Q4DKY2-F1
#
_cell.length_a   1.000
_cell.length_b   1.000
_cell.length_c   1.000
_cell.angle_alpha   90.00
_cell.angle_beta   90.00
_cell.angle_gamma   90.00
#
_symmetry.space_group_name_H-M   'P 1'
#
loop_
_entity.id
_entity.type
_entity.pdbx_description
1 polymer ?
#
loop_
_entity_poly.entity_id
_entity_poly.type
_entity_poly.pdbx_seq_one_letter_code
_entity_poly.pdbx_strand_id
1 'polypeptide(L)'
;MRQRRLGAELRRLRQQADLSTAQAGVLDGSSQPRISSIESGRYAVGADRVRALARGYSCTDEAYINALTEMTGGRTRGWWDEYRDMLPPDTIDLAELEHHATSMYASSVVHLPGLLQTRAHAHAVIRDVVPSLDTVQLDTDHGAAFLDTQPHLAKYRTVLDRMESCSLEPSKSRDLIHRVAAEL
;
A
#
# COMPACT_ATOMS: atom_id res chain seq x y z
N MET A 1 -9.73 -7.74 6.48
CA MET A 1 -8.41 -8.44 6.42
C MET A 1 -8.49 -9.96 6.24
N ARG A 2 -9.37 -10.68 6.94
CA ARG A 2 -9.48 -12.15 6.89
C ARG A 2 -9.66 -12.71 5.47
N GLN A 3 -10.51 -12.08 4.65
CA GLN A 3 -10.69 -12.44 3.25
C GLN A 3 -9.45 -12.17 2.38
N ARG A 4 -8.70 -11.09 2.64
CA ARG A 4 -7.45 -10.78 1.94
C ARG A 4 -6.35 -11.79 2.29
N ARG A 5 -6.24 -12.18 3.57
CA ARG A 5 -5.33 -13.25 4.02
C ARG A 5 -5.69 -14.59 3.38
N LEU A 6 -6.97 -14.97 3.40
CA LEU A 6 -7.46 -16.18 2.75
C LEU A 6 -7.17 -16.17 1.24
N GLY A 7 -7.47 -15.06 0.57
CA GLY A 7 -7.17 -14.89 -0.86
C GLY A 7 -5.69 -14.99 -1.18
N ALA A 8 -4.82 -14.41 -0.32
CA ALA A 8 -3.37 -14.50 -0.46
C ALA A 8 -2.87 -15.94 -0.30
N GLU A 9 -3.39 -16.71 0.66
CA GLU A 9 -3.02 -18.11 0.84
C GLU A 9 -3.51 -19.01 -0.30
N LEU A 10 -4.73 -18.78 -0.80
CA LEU A 10 -5.24 -19.48 -1.99
C LEU A 10 -4.39 -19.18 -3.23
N ARG A 11 -3.98 -17.92 -3.40
CA ARG A 11 -3.05 -17.51 -4.47
C ARG A 11 -1.70 -18.21 -4.33
N ARG A 12 -1.18 -18.30 -3.11
CA ARG A 12 0.09 -18.99 -2.82
C ARG A 12 0.00 -20.47 -3.18
N LEU A 13 -1.04 -21.17 -2.74
CA LEU A 13 -1.27 -22.57 -3.08
C LEU A 13 -1.36 -22.76 -4.60
N ARG A 14 -2.11 -21.89 -5.30
CA ARG A 14 -2.21 -21.94 -6.77
C ARG A 14 -0.84 -21.79 -7.45
N GLN A 15 -0.04 -20.83 -7.00
CA GLN A 15 1.30 -20.58 -7.54
C GLN A 15 2.24 -21.75 -7.28
N GLN A 16 2.17 -22.39 -6.12
CA GLN A 16 2.95 -23.59 -5.80
C GLN A 16 2.53 -24.81 -6.64
N ALA A 17 1.28 -24.83 -7.11
CA ALA A 17 0.77 -25.84 -8.04
C ALA A 17 1.05 -25.50 -9.52
N ASP A 18 1.79 -24.42 -9.82
CA ASP A 18 2.09 -23.94 -11.18
C ASP A 18 0.84 -23.68 -12.05
N LEU A 19 -0.28 -23.33 -11.43
CA LEU A 19 -1.53 -23.06 -12.12
C LEU A 19 -1.71 -21.56 -12.39
N SER A 20 -2.13 -21.19 -13.60
CA SER A 20 -2.59 -19.83 -13.89
C SER A 20 -3.99 -19.57 -13.30
N THR A 21 -4.38 -18.30 -13.15
CA THR A 21 -5.75 -17.94 -12.75
C THR A 21 -6.80 -18.43 -13.74
N ALA A 22 -6.44 -18.59 -15.02
CA ALA A 22 -7.33 -19.11 -16.06
C ALA A 22 -7.55 -20.62 -15.89
N GLN A 23 -6.47 -21.40 -15.70
CA GLN A 23 -6.56 -22.83 -15.41
C GLN A 23 -7.29 -23.10 -14.09
N ALA A 24 -7.02 -22.30 -13.05
CA ALA A 24 -7.74 -22.38 -11.79
C ALA A 24 -9.25 -22.13 -11.95
N GLY A 25 -9.65 -21.18 -12.80
CA GLY A 25 -11.06 -20.96 -13.13
C GLY A 25 -11.70 -22.20 -13.75
N VAL A 26 -11.03 -22.81 -14.73
CA VAL A 26 -11.52 -24.05 -15.36
C VAL A 26 -11.67 -25.18 -14.33
N LEU A 27 -10.67 -25.39 -13.46
CA LEU A 27 -10.70 -26.41 -12.41
C LEU A 27 -11.82 -26.18 -11.38
N ASP A 28 -12.08 -24.94 -11.04
CA ASP A 28 -13.09 -24.52 -10.07
C ASP A 28 -14.51 -24.39 -10.67
N GLY A 29 -14.64 -24.56 -11.99
CA GLY A 29 -15.89 -24.28 -12.71
C GLY A 29 -16.31 -22.81 -12.63
N SER A 30 -15.35 -21.90 -12.58
CA SER A 30 -15.54 -20.45 -12.47
C SER A 30 -14.72 -19.67 -13.51
N SER A 31 -14.96 -18.36 -13.62
CA SER A 31 -14.23 -17.52 -14.57
C SER A 31 -12.92 -17.00 -13.97
N GLN A 32 -11.91 -16.77 -14.81
CA GLN A 32 -10.63 -16.19 -14.40
C GLN A 32 -10.80 -14.88 -13.58
N PRO A 33 -11.69 -13.93 -13.95
CA PRO A 33 -11.92 -12.73 -13.13
C PRO A 33 -12.44 -13.04 -11.72
N ARG A 34 -13.24 -14.12 -11.56
CA ARG A 34 -13.76 -14.53 -10.26
C ARG A 34 -12.64 -15.08 -9.37
N ILE A 35 -11.75 -15.90 -9.93
CA ILE A 35 -10.55 -16.37 -9.22
C ILE A 35 -9.69 -15.19 -8.76
N SER A 36 -9.39 -14.24 -9.65
CA SER A 36 -8.63 -13.03 -9.31
C SER A 36 -9.31 -12.18 -8.23
N SER A 37 -10.64 -12.12 -8.22
CA SER A 37 -11.41 -11.40 -7.20
C SER A 37 -11.36 -12.09 -5.83
N ILE A 38 -11.44 -13.42 -5.80
CA ILE A 38 -11.27 -14.24 -4.60
C ILE A 38 -9.85 -14.07 -4.04
N GLU A 39 -8.82 -14.19 -4.89
CA GLU A 39 -7.41 -14.07 -4.48
C GLU A 39 -7.03 -12.68 -3.98
N SER A 40 -7.71 -11.63 -4.46
CA SER A 40 -7.54 -10.27 -3.95
C SER A 40 -8.37 -9.98 -2.70
N GLY A 41 -9.17 -10.93 -2.22
CA GLY A 41 -10.01 -10.81 -1.04
C GLY A 41 -11.20 -9.85 -1.21
N ARG A 42 -11.62 -9.58 -2.46
CA ARG A 42 -12.78 -8.71 -2.76
C ARG A 42 -14.12 -9.47 -2.75
N TYR A 43 -14.07 -10.80 -2.77
CA TYR A 43 -15.24 -11.66 -2.82
C TYR A 43 -15.19 -12.68 -1.67
N ALA A 44 -16.28 -12.77 -0.92
CA ALA A 44 -16.43 -13.78 0.12
C ALA A 44 -16.51 -15.18 -0.51
N VAL A 45 -15.71 -16.11 -0.01
CA VAL A 45 -15.71 -17.51 -0.46
C VAL A 45 -16.19 -18.40 0.68
N GLY A 46 -17.10 -19.33 0.36
CA GLY A 46 -17.62 -20.28 1.33
C GLY A 46 -16.64 -21.41 1.64
N ALA A 47 -16.79 -22.02 2.81
CA ALA A 47 -16.00 -23.16 3.30
C ALA A 47 -15.76 -24.25 2.24
N ASP A 48 -16.83 -24.74 1.63
CA ASP A 48 -16.75 -25.86 0.67
C ASP A 48 -15.95 -25.49 -0.59
N ARG A 49 -16.07 -24.24 -1.02
CA ARG A 49 -15.33 -23.71 -2.17
C ARG A 49 -13.83 -23.57 -1.85
N VAL A 50 -13.50 -23.13 -0.63
CA VAL A 50 -12.09 -23.09 -0.17
C VAL A 50 -11.48 -24.48 -0.17
N ARG A 51 -12.19 -25.49 0.34
CA ARG A 51 -11.72 -26.89 0.30
C ARG A 51 -11.51 -27.38 -1.12
N ALA A 52 -12.46 -27.11 -2.02
CA ALA A 52 -12.36 -27.51 -3.43
C ALA A 52 -11.14 -26.87 -4.12
N LEU A 53 -10.93 -25.57 -3.94
CA LEU A 53 -9.78 -24.85 -4.49
C LEU A 53 -8.46 -25.38 -3.93
N ALA A 54 -8.34 -25.52 -2.60
CA ALA A 54 -7.11 -25.98 -1.97
C ALA A 54 -6.72 -27.39 -2.44
N ARG A 55 -7.69 -28.31 -2.52
CA ARG A 55 -7.47 -29.67 -3.06
C ARG A 55 -7.16 -29.65 -4.55
N GLY A 56 -7.83 -28.81 -5.33
CA GLY A 56 -7.54 -28.59 -6.75
C GLY A 56 -6.13 -28.04 -7.00
N TYR A 57 -5.57 -27.31 -6.04
CA TYR A 57 -4.18 -26.86 -6.02
C TYR A 57 -3.22 -27.89 -5.41
N SER A 58 -3.64 -29.16 -5.31
CA SER A 58 -2.82 -30.27 -4.77
C SER A 58 -2.38 -30.10 -3.31
N CYS A 59 -3.08 -29.29 -2.52
CA CYS A 59 -2.88 -29.26 -1.08
C CYS A 59 -3.46 -30.53 -0.45
N THR A 60 -2.64 -31.31 0.24
CA THR A 60 -3.02 -32.54 0.94
C THR A 60 -3.03 -32.39 2.47
N ASP A 61 -2.58 -31.24 2.98
CA ASP A 61 -2.58 -30.93 4.41
C ASP A 61 -4.00 -30.57 4.86
N GLU A 62 -4.71 -31.56 5.39
CA GLU A 62 -6.08 -31.38 5.89
C GLU A 62 -6.15 -30.42 7.09
N ALA A 63 -5.10 -30.32 7.91
CA ALA A 63 -5.08 -29.35 9.01
C ALA A 63 -5.02 -27.92 8.44
N TYR A 64 -4.19 -27.71 7.41
CA TYR A 64 -4.10 -26.43 6.72
C TYR A 64 -5.41 -26.06 5.99
N ILE A 65 -6.01 -27.00 5.28
CA ILE A 65 -7.31 -26.80 4.61
C ILE A 65 -8.40 -26.44 5.62
N ASN A 66 -8.43 -27.11 6.78
CA ASN A 66 -9.38 -26.81 7.84
C ASN A 66 -9.16 -25.41 8.41
N ALA A 67 -7.91 -25.00 8.65
CA ALA A 67 -7.59 -23.64 9.10
C ALA A 67 -8.05 -22.56 8.08
N LEU A 68 -7.80 -22.76 6.78
CA LEU A 68 -8.31 -21.86 5.73
C LEU A 68 -9.83 -21.83 5.68
N THR A 69 -10.47 -22.98 5.92
CA THR A 69 -11.93 -23.08 5.94
C THR A 69 -12.52 -22.37 7.15
N GLU A 70 -11.90 -22.47 8.32
CA GLU A 70 -12.29 -21.72 9.50
C GLU A 70 -12.28 -20.23 9.20
N MET A 71 -11.32 -19.73 8.40
CA MET A 71 -11.27 -18.32 7.96
C MET A 71 -12.49 -17.86 7.13
N THR A 72 -13.32 -18.76 6.64
CA THR A 72 -14.59 -18.44 5.94
C THR A 72 -15.75 -18.25 6.91
N GLY A 73 -15.67 -18.84 8.12
CA GLY A 73 -16.77 -18.93 9.06
C GLY A 73 -17.05 -17.62 9.79
N GLY A 74 -18.23 -17.06 9.57
CA GLY A 74 -18.92 -16.09 10.43
C GLY A 74 -18.31 -14.69 10.48
N ARG A 75 -19.15 -13.68 10.20
CA ARG A 75 -18.99 -12.37 10.85
C ARG A 75 -19.28 -12.59 12.33
N THR A 76 -18.33 -13.11 13.09
CA THR A 76 -18.39 -12.97 14.54
C THR A 76 -18.35 -11.47 14.76
N ARG A 77 -19.47 -10.88 15.21
CA ARG A 77 -19.56 -9.45 15.42
C ARG A 77 -18.55 -9.08 16.50
N GLY A 78 -17.41 -8.55 16.08
CA GLY A 78 -16.38 -8.09 16.98
C GLY A 78 -16.73 -6.72 17.54
N TRP A 79 -16.10 -6.34 18.65
CA TRP A 79 -16.26 -5.00 19.22
C TRP A 79 -15.89 -3.89 18.20
N TRP A 80 -14.99 -4.20 17.24
CA TRP A 80 -14.59 -3.27 16.18
C TRP A 80 -15.72 -2.99 15.16
N ASP A 81 -16.70 -3.89 15.00
CA ASP A 81 -17.82 -3.66 14.07
C ASP A 81 -18.68 -2.45 14.46
N GLU A 82 -18.65 -2.05 15.74
CA GLU A 82 -19.34 -0.85 16.24
C GLU A 82 -18.76 0.45 15.67
N TYR A 83 -17.50 0.41 15.22
CA TYR A 83 -16.76 1.58 14.74
C TYR A 83 -16.64 1.61 13.21
N ARG A 84 -17.27 0.65 12.50
CA ARG A 84 -17.12 0.48 11.05
C ARG A 84 -17.55 1.70 10.23
N ASP A 85 -18.49 2.49 10.73
CA ASP A 85 -18.97 3.72 10.10
C ASP A 85 -18.24 4.98 10.60
N MET A 86 -17.37 4.85 11.61
CA MET A 86 -16.65 5.97 12.23
C MET A 86 -15.17 6.01 11.89
N LEU A 87 -14.55 4.85 11.60
CA LEU A 87 -13.13 4.73 11.35
C LEU A 87 -12.84 4.27 9.92
N PRO A 88 -11.67 4.63 9.35
CA PRO A 88 -11.23 4.10 8.07
C PRO A 88 -11.23 2.56 8.05
N PRO A 89 -11.57 1.92 6.91
CA PRO A 89 -11.64 0.47 6.80
C PRO A 89 -10.36 -0.25 7.23
N ASP A 90 -9.19 0.29 6.91
CA ASP A 90 -7.89 -0.30 7.25
C ASP A 90 -7.65 -0.35 8.77
N THR A 91 -8.19 0.62 9.52
CA THR A 91 -8.08 0.66 10.99
C THR A 91 -8.94 -0.43 11.63
N ILE A 92 -10.16 -0.64 11.11
CA ILE A 92 -11.06 -1.72 11.55
C ILE A 92 -10.43 -3.08 11.24
N ASP A 93 -9.85 -3.20 10.05
CA ASP A 93 -9.14 -4.38 9.59
C ASP A 93 -7.91 -4.71 10.47
N LEU A 94 -7.19 -3.68 10.92
CA LEU A 94 -6.08 -3.83 11.87
C LEU A 94 -6.57 -4.27 13.25
N ALA A 95 -7.63 -3.66 13.77
CA ALA A 95 -8.20 -4.02 15.07
C ALA A 95 -8.69 -5.47 15.11
N GLU A 96 -9.36 -5.94 14.04
CA GLU A 96 -9.73 -7.35 13.89
C GLU A 96 -8.49 -8.26 13.86
N LEU A 97 -7.44 -7.86 13.14
CA LEU A 97 -6.20 -8.63 13.04
C LEU A 97 -5.50 -8.75 14.40
N GLU A 98 -5.39 -7.66 15.14
CA GLU A 98 -4.80 -7.63 16.48
C GLU A 98 -5.60 -8.48 17.47
N HIS A 99 -6.93 -8.42 17.43
CA HIS A 99 -7.78 -9.22 18.31
C HIS A 99 -7.56 -10.73 18.15
N HIS A 100 -7.28 -11.18 16.92
CA HIS A 100 -7.00 -12.58 16.62
C HIS A 100 -5.51 -12.94 16.63
N ALA A 101 -4.62 -11.99 16.91
CA ALA A 101 -3.18 -12.24 16.92
C ALA A 101 -2.74 -12.97 18.19
N THR A 102 -2.08 -14.12 18.05
CA THR A 102 -1.45 -14.83 19.18
C THR A 102 -0.09 -14.25 19.54
N SER A 103 0.59 -13.63 18.58
CA SER A 103 1.93 -13.04 18.75
C SER A 103 2.14 -11.90 17.75
N MET A 104 2.93 -10.90 18.14
CA MET A 104 3.37 -9.82 17.27
C MET A 104 4.90 -9.73 17.28
N TYR A 105 5.50 -9.68 16.09
CA TYR A 105 6.93 -9.46 15.91
C TYR A 105 7.14 -8.12 15.24
N ALA A 106 7.90 -7.24 15.89
CA ALA A 106 8.27 -5.94 15.35
C ALA A 106 9.79 -5.82 15.30
N SER A 107 10.31 -5.46 14.13
CA SER A 107 11.72 -5.10 13.95
C SER A 107 11.79 -3.59 13.69
N SER A 108 12.69 -2.91 14.36
CA SER A 108 12.95 -1.50 14.14
C SER A 108 14.41 -1.28 13.81
N VAL A 109 14.66 -0.55 12.73
CA VAL A 109 16.01 -0.31 12.19
C VAL A 109 16.57 1.04 12.67
N VAL A 110 15.70 2.01 12.92
CA VAL A 110 16.11 3.41 13.14
C VAL A 110 15.87 3.86 14.58
N HIS A 111 14.75 3.48 15.20
CA HIS A 111 14.37 3.96 16.53
C HIS A 111 14.08 2.80 17.48
N LEU A 112 14.30 2.98 18.78
CA LEU A 112 13.84 2.00 19.76
C LEU A 112 12.30 1.93 19.74
N PRO A 113 11.68 0.74 19.81
CA PRO A 113 10.22 0.62 19.94
C PRO A 113 9.68 1.45 21.10
N GLY A 114 8.51 2.06 20.95
CA GLY A 114 7.93 3.01 21.92
C GLY A 114 7.92 2.53 23.38
N LEU A 115 7.60 1.25 23.60
CA LEU A 115 7.60 0.61 24.93
C LEU A 115 8.98 0.55 25.60
N LEU A 116 10.06 0.68 24.83
CA LEU A 116 11.45 0.66 25.28
C LEU A 116 12.07 2.08 25.29
N GLN A 117 11.30 3.11 24.94
CA GLN A 117 11.79 4.48 24.95
C GLN A 117 11.70 5.07 26.35
N THR A 118 12.75 5.77 26.79
CA THR A 118 12.63 6.68 27.93
C THR A 118 11.84 7.92 27.53
N ARG A 119 11.27 8.64 28.51
CA ARG A 119 10.59 9.91 28.24
C ARG A 119 11.46 10.89 27.44
N ALA A 120 12.75 10.98 27.76
CA ALA A 120 13.68 11.85 27.06
C ALA A 120 13.87 11.44 25.59
N HIS A 121 14.00 10.13 25.33
CA HIS A 121 14.15 9.62 23.97
C HIS A 121 12.87 9.82 23.14
N ALA A 122 11.70 9.49 23.69
CA ALA A 122 10.42 9.71 23.00
C ALA A 122 10.22 11.18 22.64
N HIS A 123 10.54 12.10 23.55
CA HIS A 123 10.51 13.53 23.26
C HIS A 123 11.52 13.95 22.19
N ALA A 124 12.70 13.34 22.13
CA ALA A 124 13.68 13.62 21.09
C ALA A 124 13.15 13.18 19.72
N VAL A 125 12.67 11.94 19.59
CA VAL A 125 12.10 11.39 18.34
C VAL A 125 10.89 12.21 17.86
N ILE A 126 9.97 12.57 18.77
CA ILE A 126 8.78 13.38 18.40
C ILE A 126 9.17 14.80 17.98
N ARG A 127 10.21 15.38 18.59
CA ARG A 127 10.73 16.70 18.23
C ARG A 127 11.61 16.68 16.99
N ASP A 128 12.14 15.51 16.62
CA ASP A 128 12.93 15.36 15.41
C ASP A 128 12.00 15.52 14.22
N VAL A 129 11.84 16.78 13.80
CA VAL A 129 11.22 17.13 12.54
C VAL A 129 12.10 16.49 11.49
N VAL A 130 11.60 15.45 10.82
CA VAL A 130 12.20 14.99 9.56
C VAL A 130 12.34 16.25 8.71
N PRO A 131 13.58 16.74 8.46
CA PRO A 131 13.75 17.98 7.71
C PRO A 131 13.04 17.79 6.38
N SER A 132 12.30 18.81 5.92
CA SER A 132 11.78 18.78 4.56
C SER A 132 12.95 18.45 3.64
N LEU A 133 12.86 17.32 2.94
CA LEU A 133 13.92 16.88 2.04
C LEU A 133 14.10 17.98 1.00
N ASP A 134 15.22 18.69 1.09
CA ASP A 134 15.61 19.71 0.14
C ASP A 134 15.91 18.99 -1.18
N THR A 135 14.98 19.07 -2.13
CA THR A 135 15.00 18.28 -3.36
C THR A 135 14.63 19.17 -4.53
N VAL A 136 15.42 19.11 -5.60
CA VAL A 136 15.07 19.70 -6.90
C VAL A 136 14.42 18.63 -7.75
N GLN A 137 13.20 18.90 -8.23
CA GLN A 137 12.56 18.09 -9.26
C GLN A 137 12.90 18.67 -10.63
N LEU A 138 13.40 17.82 -11.52
CA LEU A 138 13.63 18.14 -12.92
C LEU A 138 12.74 17.26 -13.80
N ASP A 139 12.03 17.87 -14.74
CA ASP A 139 11.35 17.13 -15.78
C ASP A 139 12.37 16.71 -16.84
N THR A 140 12.43 15.42 -17.11
CA THR A 140 13.26 14.80 -18.15
C THR A 140 12.37 14.07 -19.14
N ASP A 141 12.92 13.71 -20.30
CA ASP A 141 12.24 12.92 -21.33
C ASP A 141 11.79 11.52 -20.85
N HIS A 142 12.34 11.04 -19.73
CA HIS A 142 11.99 9.74 -19.11
C HIS A 142 11.18 9.90 -17.82
N GLY A 143 10.67 11.10 -17.51
CA GLY A 143 9.88 11.41 -16.31
C GLY A 143 10.60 12.36 -15.35
N ALA A 144 10.22 12.34 -14.07
CA ALA A 144 10.80 13.23 -13.06
C ALA A 144 12.11 12.67 -12.48
N ALA A 145 13.14 13.51 -12.42
CA ALA A 145 14.38 13.24 -11.68
C ALA A 145 14.42 14.09 -10.41
N PHE A 146 14.85 13.49 -9.30
CA PHE A 146 14.95 14.13 -7.99
C PHE A 146 16.41 14.25 -7.57
N LEU A 147 16.87 15.47 -7.29
CA LEU A 147 18.24 15.75 -6.86
C LEU A 147 18.24 16.32 -5.44
N ASP A 148 18.93 15.64 -4.53
CA ASP A 148 18.98 15.93 -3.09
C ASP A 148 20.39 16.20 -2.55
N THR A 149 21.43 15.99 -3.38
CA THR A 149 22.82 16.24 -2.96
C THR A 149 23.09 17.73 -2.79
N GLN A 150 23.84 18.11 -1.76
CA GLN A 150 24.21 19.52 -1.49
C GLN A 150 24.84 20.26 -2.69
N PRO A 151 25.74 19.65 -3.49
CA PRO A 151 26.26 20.31 -4.69
C PRO A 151 25.18 20.61 -5.74
N HIS A 152 24.22 19.71 -5.95
CA HIS A 152 23.11 19.95 -6.88
C HIS A 152 22.19 21.04 -6.36
N LEU A 153 21.81 21.00 -5.09
CA LEU A 153 20.93 21.99 -4.48
C LEU A 153 21.54 23.40 -4.54
N ALA A 154 22.83 23.55 -4.21
CA ALA A 154 23.53 24.82 -4.32
C ALA A 154 23.52 25.36 -5.75
N LYS A 155 23.81 24.50 -6.74
CA LYS A 155 23.79 24.87 -8.17
C LYS A 155 22.41 25.35 -8.61
N TYR A 156 21.35 24.60 -8.28
CA TYR A 156 20.00 24.92 -8.75
C TYR A 156 19.39 26.12 -8.03
N ARG A 157 19.76 26.40 -6.77
CA ARG A 157 19.43 27.67 -6.11
C ARG A 157 19.96 28.86 -6.89
N THR A 158 21.24 28.84 -7.26
CA THR A 158 21.83 29.91 -8.07
C THR A 158 21.13 30.08 -9.41
N VAL A 159 20.71 28.98 -10.04
CA VAL A 159 19.93 29.03 -11.29
C VAL A 159 18.56 29.68 -11.06
N LEU A 160 17.83 29.26 -10.03
CA LEU A 160 16.52 29.80 -9.69
C LEU A 160 16.58 31.29 -9.30
N ASP A 161 17.51 31.68 -8.45
CA ASP A 161 17.74 33.09 -8.07
C ASP A 161 18.00 33.95 -9.31
N ARG A 162 18.80 33.42 -10.25
CA ARG A 162 19.07 34.11 -11.51
C ARG A 162 17.84 34.19 -12.40
N MET A 163 17.10 33.09 -12.53
CA MET A 163 15.84 33.07 -13.29
C MET A 163 14.86 34.08 -12.72
N GLU A 164 14.69 34.15 -11.41
CA GLU A 164 13.83 35.13 -10.75
C GLU A 164 14.31 36.56 -11.01
N SER A 165 15.62 36.83 -10.86
CA SER A 165 16.18 38.18 -11.10
C SER A 165 16.06 38.68 -12.54
N CYS A 166 15.99 37.76 -13.51
CA CYS A 166 15.86 38.08 -14.94
C CYS A 166 14.43 37.91 -15.46
N SER A 167 13.52 37.38 -14.65
CA SER A 167 12.13 37.16 -15.04
C SER A 167 11.38 38.49 -15.06
N LEU A 168 10.46 38.60 -16.02
CA LEU A 168 9.55 39.74 -16.07
C LEU A 168 8.50 39.58 -14.97
N GLU A 169 8.18 40.70 -14.32
CA GLU A 169 7.02 40.79 -13.43
C GLU A 169 5.75 40.24 -14.11
N PRO A 170 4.83 39.61 -13.37
CA PRO A 170 3.66 38.93 -13.94
C PRO A 170 2.82 39.81 -14.88
N SER A 171 2.69 41.11 -14.60
CA SER A 171 1.99 42.06 -15.47
C SER A 171 2.74 42.28 -16.80
N LYS A 172 4.06 42.49 -16.75
CA LYS A 172 4.90 42.66 -17.94
C LYS A 172 4.98 41.41 -18.79
N SER A 173 5.02 40.23 -18.15
CA SER A 173 4.93 38.93 -18.83
C SER A 173 3.61 38.81 -19.60
N ARG A 174 2.48 39.20 -18.97
CA ARG A 174 1.16 39.16 -19.60
C ARG A 174 1.06 40.12 -20.79
N ASP A 175 1.56 41.34 -20.63
CA ASP A 175 1.59 42.34 -21.71
C ASP A 175 2.46 41.86 -22.89
N LEU A 176 3.58 41.21 -22.62
CA LEU A 176 4.42 40.59 -23.65
C LEU A 176 3.66 39.50 -24.41
N ILE A 177 2.99 38.59 -23.69
CA ILE A 177 2.20 37.51 -24.30
C ILE A 177 1.09 38.08 -25.19
N HIS A 178 0.33 39.06 -24.70
CA HIS A 178 -0.74 39.68 -25.49
C HIS A 178 -0.23 40.38 -26.74
N ARG A 179 0.95 41.01 -26.66
CA ARG A 179 1.57 41.68 -27.81
C ARG A 179 2.00 40.67 -28.87
N VAL A 180 2.70 39.61 -28.48
CA VAL A 180 3.13 38.54 -29.39
C VAL A 180 1.92 37.84 -30.03
N ALA A 181 0.86 37.59 -29.26
CA ALA A 181 -0.37 36.98 -29.77
C ALA A 181 -1.14 37.85 -30.76
N ALA A 182 -0.93 39.18 -30.75
CA ALA A 182 -1.53 40.10 -31.71
C ALA A 182 -0.70 40.27 -33.00
N GLU A 183 0.55 39.78 -33.01
CA GLU A 183 1.47 39.80 -34.16
C GLU A 183 1.51 38.48 -34.94
N LEU A 184 0.81 37.45 -34.45
CA LEU A 184 0.61 36.14 -35.09
C LEU A 184 -0.74 36.08 -35.81
#